data_AF-A0A384JIU0-F1
#
_entry.id   AF-A0A384JIU0-F1
#
_cell.length_a   1.000
_cell.length_b   1.000
_cell.length_c   1.000
_cell.angle_alpha   90.00
_cell.angle_beta   90.00
_cell.angle_gamma   90.00
#
_symmetry.space_group_name_H-M   'P 1'
#
loop_
_entity.id
_entity.type
_entity.pdbx_description
1 polymer ?
#
loop_
_entity_poly.entity_id
_entity_poly.type
_entity_poly.pdbx_seq_one_letter_code
_entity_poly.pdbx_strand_id
1 'polypeptide(L)'
;MRGASMPLIEEIVIAAVRNKHQGPRLTRVLLEIRGADINITPEAIKVVAKNRDYDKDLRSRLGPRTDIMMQLLEKRGADMEVTEEIVKMVTSATPLAIRALTLLFRKQGIKLRVTEEMVRIVKGKFPEEVVHQVALLEIMKDNIQKYSSGST
;
A
#
# COMPACT_ATOMS: atom_id res chain seq x y z
N MET A 1 35.95 -2.64 6.62
CA MET A 1 34.80 -3.30 7.29
C MET A 1 33.54 -2.58 6.84
N ARG A 2 32.52 -3.34 6.43
CA ARG A 2 31.29 -2.88 5.77
C ARG A 2 30.41 -2.08 6.72
N GLY A 3 30.19 -0.79 6.45
CA GLY A 3 29.04 -0.06 6.97
C GLY A 3 27.84 -0.34 6.07
N ALA A 4 27.18 -1.48 6.24
CA ALA A 4 25.98 -1.81 5.48
C ALA A 4 24.86 -0.80 5.84
N SER A 5 24.52 0.06 4.90
CA SER A 5 23.61 1.20 5.06
C SER A 5 22.12 0.83 5.29
N MET A 6 21.72 -0.44 5.36
CA MET A 6 20.28 -0.83 5.37
C MET A 6 20.00 -2.16 6.09
N PRO A 7 19.87 -2.13 7.43
CA PRO A 7 18.79 -2.87 8.11
C PRO A 7 17.99 -2.01 9.13
N LEU A 8 18.55 -0.90 9.61
CA LEU A 8 18.01 -0.16 10.75
C LEU A 8 16.67 0.53 10.48
N ILE A 9 16.42 0.97 9.24
CA ILE A 9 15.26 1.81 8.91
C ILE A 9 13.98 0.99 8.80
N GLU A 10 14.04 -0.22 8.24
CA GLU A 10 12.89 -1.12 8.13
C GLU A 10 12.42 -1.60 9.51
N GLU A 11 13.35 -2.01 10.38
CA GLU A 11 13.04 -2.45 11.73
C GLU A 11 12.38 -1.36 12.58
N ILE A 12 12.82 -0.10 12.44
CA ILE A 12 12.20 1.05 13.12
C ILE A 12 10.77 1.26 12.64
N VAL A 13 10.50 1.16 11.33
CA VAL A 13 9.14 1.25 10.80
C VAL A 13 8.29 0.10 11.33
N ILE A 14 8.79 -1.14 11.31
CA ILE A 14 8.08 -2.31 11.85
C ILE A 14 7.75 -2.14 13.33
N ALA A 15 8.71 -1.63 14.13
CA ALA A 15 8.52 -1.37 15.55
C ALA A 15 7.45 -0.29 15.79
N ALA A 16 7.47 0.80 15.01
CA ALA A 16 6.45 1.82 15.05
C ALA A 16 5.07 1.26 14.70
N VAL A 17 4.96 0.48 13.63
CA VAL A 17 3.70 -0.16 13.23
C VAL A 17 3.14 -1.03 14.36
N ARG A 18 3.98 -1.84 15.02
CA ARG A 18 3.57 -2.73 16.12
C ARG A 18 3.18 -1.99 17.41
N ASN A 19 3.40 -0.69 17.50
CA ASN A 19 3.00 0.08 18.67
C ASN A 19 1.49 0.28 18.70
N LYS A 20 0.79 -0.43 19.60
CA LYS A 20 -0.68 -0.42 19.67
C LYS A 20 -1.29 0.94 19.98
N HIS A 21 -0.60 1.80 20.72
CA HIS A 21 -1.15 3.09 21.19
C HIS A 21 -0.77 4.26 20.29
N GLN A 22 0.43 4.25 19.71
CA GLN A 22 0.99 5.38 18.97
C GLN A 22 1.42 5.00 17.54
N GLY A 23 1.16 3.79 17.08
CA GLY A 23 1.72 3.27 15.83
C GLY A 23 1.44 4.13 14.61
N PRO A 24 0.22 4.62 14.37
CA PRO A 24 -0.03 5.54 13.26
C PRO A 24 0.64 6.90 13.43
N ARG A 25 0.80 7.40 14.64
CA ARG A 25 1.50 8.68 14.86
C ARG A 25 3.00 8.53 14.60
N LEU A 26 3.60 7.48 15.17
CA LEU A 26 5.02 7.17 15.02
C LEU A 26 5.35 6.88 13.55
N THR A 27 4.54 6.05 12.88
CA THR A 27 4.75 5.71 11.47
C THR A 27 4.68 6.96 10.59
N ARG A 28 3.69 7.83 10.79
CA ARG A 28 3.61 9.10 10.06
C ARG A 28 4.85 9.97 10.25
N VAL A 29 5.29 10.17 11.49
CA VAL A 29 6.47 10.99 11.80
C VAL A 29 7.73 10.41 11.16
N LEU A 30 7.91 9.09 11.22
CA LEU A 30 9.05 8.42 10.56
C LEU A 30 9.05 8.64 9.05
N LEU A 31 7.89 8.49 8.40
CA LEU A 31 7.74 8.72 6.96
C LEU A 31 7.92 10.20 6.57
N GLU A 32 7.67 11.15 7.47
CA GLU A 32 7.87 12.58 7.23
C GLU A 32 9.33 12.98 7.36
N ILE A 33 10.04 12.48 8.38
CA ILE A 33 11.43 12.84 8.65
C ILE A 33 12.40 12.07 7.75
N ARG A 34 12.12 10.79 7.50
CA ARG A 34 13.02 9.85 6.79
C ARG A 34 12.36 9.24 5.57
N GLY A 35 11.34 9.91 5.02
CA GLY A 35 10.53 9.39 3.92
C GLY A 35 11.35 8.82 2.78
N ALA A 36 12.31 9.57 2.24
CA ALA A 36 13.16 9.13 1.13
C ALA A 36 14.15 8.00 1.52
N ASP A 37 14.57 7.94 2.78
CA ASP A 37 15.53 6.94 3.28
C ASP A 37 14.87 5.61 3.64
N ILE A 38 13.56 5.61 3.86
CA ILE A 38 12.79 4.40 4.11
C ILE A 38 12.68 3.64 2.78
N ASN A 39 12.83 2.31 2.80
CA ASN A 39 12.38 1.48 1.68
C ASN A 39 11.20 0.65 2.18
N ILE A 40 10.10 0.65 1.43
CA ILE A 40 8.91 -0.12 1.81
C ILE A 40 9.01 -1.50 1.18
N THR A 41 9.38 -2.47 2.01
CA THR A 41 9.52 -3.88 1.61
C THR A 41 8.19 -4.62 1.70
N PRO A 42 8.06 -5.78 1.03
CA PRO A 42 6.92 -6.68 1.24
C PRO A 42 6.71 -7.09 2.70
N GLU A 43 7.79 -7.29 3.48
CA GLU A 43 7.67 -7.66 4.89
C GLU A 43 7.12 -6.51 5.75
N ALA A 44 7.51 -5.26 5.49
CA ALA A 44 6.91 -4.10 6.14
C ALA A 44 5.40 -4.01 5.84
N ILE A 45 4.99 -4.21 4.58
CA ILE A 45 3.58 -4.23 4.17
C ILE A 45 2.80 -5.35 4.88
N LYS A 46 3.40 -6.53 5.00
CA LYS A 46 2.81 -7.67 5.72
C LYS A 46 2.61 -7.38 7.21
N VAL A 47 3.57 -6.72 7.86
CA VAL A 47 3.41 -6.28 9.26
C VAL A 47 2.26 -5.29 9.38
N VAL A 48 2.16 -4.31 8.49
CA VAL A 48 1.01 -3.38 8.47
C VAL A 48 -0.30 -4.12 8.24
N ALA A 49 -0.35 -5.05 7.29
CA ALA A 49 -1.57 -5.80 6.97
C ALA A 49 -2.06 -6.69 8.13
N LYS A 50 -1.14 -7.14 8.99
CA LYS A 50 -1.44 -7.89 10.21
C LYS A 50 -1.76 -6.99 11.41
N ASN A 51 -1.49 -5.69 11.32
CA ASN A 51 -1.78 -4.73 12.37
C ASN A 51 -3.26 -4.33 12.37
N ARG A 52 -4.12 -5.27 12.79
CA ARG A 52 -5.58 -5.11 12.77
C ARG A 52 -6.17 -4.61 14.09
N ASP A 53 -5.37 -4.63 15.16
CA ASP A 53 -5.78 -4.30 16.54
C ASP A 53 -5.54 -2.84 16.92
N TYR A 54 -5.45 -1.93 15.94
CA TYR A 54 -5.43 -0.52 16.25
C TYR A 54 -6.83 -0.05 16.67
N ASP A 55 -6.87 0.79 17.71
CA ASP A 55 -8.07 1.31 18.33
C ASP A 55 -9.10 1.80 17.28
N LYS A 56 -10.19 1.02 17.15
CA LYS A 56 -11.27 1.29 16.19
C LYS A 56 -11.94 2.64 16.48
N ASP A 57 -11.98 3.04 17.75
CA ASP A 57 -12.53 4.31 18.22
C ASP A 57 -11.62 5.48 17.84
N LEU A 58 -10.30 5.29 17.94
CA LEU A 58 -9.35 6.30 17.49
C LEU A 58 -9.42 6.51 15.96
N ARG A 59 -9.65 5.44 15.22
CA ARG A 59 -9.83 5.46 13.76
C ARG A 59 -11.15 6.13 13.33
N SER A 60 -12.23 5.93 14.08
CA SER A 60 -13.51 6.60 13.80
C SER A 60 -13.42 8.10 14.06
N ARG A 61 -12.71 8.51 15.11
CA ARG A 61 -12.54 9.93 15.52
C ARG A 61 -11.57 10.71 14.63
N LEU A 62 -10.48 10.09 14.19
CA LEU A 62 -9.39 10.76 13.46
C LEU A 62 -9.38 10.45 11.95
N GLY A 63 -10.21 9.49 11.51
CA GLY A 63 -10.43 9.18 10.11
C GLY A 63 -9.26 8.45 9.43
N PRO A 64 -9.25 8.43 8.08
CA PRO A 64 -8.32 7.60 7.30
C PRO A 64 -6.84 7.96 7.48
N ARG A 65 -6.52 9.14 8.03
CA ARG A 65 -5.14 9.57 8.30
C ARG A 65 -4.47 8.77 9.42
N THR A 66 -5.22 8.01 10.22
CA THR A 66 -4.65 7.08 11.22
C THR A 66 -4.50 5.67 10.69
N ASP A 67 -4.91 5.39 9.45
CA ASP A 67 -4.63 4.09 8.85
C ASP A 67 -3.18 4.06 8.34
N ILE A 68 -2.40 3.12 8.88
CA ILE A 68 -0.98 2.99 8.58
C ILE A 68 -0.76 2.64 7.10
N MET A 69 -1.63 1.80 6.50
CA MET A 69 -1.53 1.46 5.09
C MET A 69 -1.72 2.72 4.23
N MET A 70 -2.72 3.55 4.54
CA MET A 70 -2.94 4.82 3.85
C MET A 70 -1.73 5.76 3.99
N GLN A 71 -1.14 5.88 5.19
CA GLN A 71 0.06 6.70 5.39
C GLN A 71 1.24 6.23 4.53
N LEU A 72 1.49 4.92 4.50
CA LEU A 72 2.55 4.33 3.67
C LEU A 72 2.32 4.65 2.19
N LEU A 73 1.10 4.43 1.69
CA LEU A 73 0.77 4.66 0.29
C LEU A 73 0.80 6.14 -0.10
N GLU A 74 0.33 7.03 0.79
CA GLU A 74 0.36 8.49 0.55
C GLU A 74 1.78 9.01 0.41
N LYS A 75 2.68 8.57 1.30
CA LYS A 75 4.05 9.05 1.36
C LYS A 75 4.95 8.32 0.37
N ARG A 76 4.79 7.00 0.22
CA ARG A 76 5.77 6.10 -0.42
C ARG A 76 5.21 5.23 -1.54
N GLY A 77 3.91 5.32 -1.82
CA GLY A 77 3.26 4.49 -2.84
C GLY A 77 3.83 4.62 -4.25
N ALA A 78 4.55 5.70 -4.58
CA ALA A 78 5.21 5.87 -5.88
C ALA A 78 6.59 5.19 -5.99
N ASP A 79 7.20 4.90 -4.84
CA ASP A 79 8.52 4.25 -4.75
C ASP A 79 8.39 2.73 -4.57
N MET A 80 7.19 2.25 -4.28
CA MET A 80 6.92 0.83 -4.06
C MET A 80 6.98 0.04 -5.36
N GLU A 81 7.55 -1.16 -5.30
CA GLU A 81 7.33 -2.17 -6.32
C GLU A 81 5.96 -2.81 -6.11
N VAL A 82 5.10 -2.73 -7.13
CA VAL A 82 3.74 -3.30 -7.06
C VAL A 82 3.72 -4.67 -7.71
N THR A 83 3.64 -5.70 -6.87
CA THR A 83 3.50 -7.11 -7.26
C THR A 83 2.11 -7.63 -6.92
N GLU A 84 1.76 -8.81 -7.45
CA GLU A 84 0.51 -9.51 -7.12
C GLU A 84 0.39 -9.76 -5.61
N GLU A 85 1.50 -10.05 -4.93
CA GLU A 85 1.54 -10.23 -3.49
C GLU A 85 1.22 -8.93 -2.74
N ILE A 86 1.78 -7.79 -3.17
CA ILE A 86 1.48 -6.47 -2.60
C ILE A 86 -0.01 -6.14 -2.79
N VAL A 87 -0.56 -6.38 -3.98
CA VAL A 87 -2.00 -6.18 -4.24
C VAL A 87 -2.83 -7.03 -3.28
N LYS A 88 -2.50 -8.32 -3.12
CA LYS A 88 -3.18 -9.24 -2.17
C LYS A 88 -3.09 -8.78 -0.72
N MET A 89 -1.94 -8.26 -0.30
CA MET A 89 -1.77 -7.74 1.05
C MET A 89 -2.61 -6.47 1.27
N VAL A 90 -2.52 -5.49 0.37
CA VAL A 90 -3.28 -4.23 0.48
C VAL A 90 -4.79 -4.48 0.47
N THR A 91 -5.28 -5.41 -0.37
CA THR A 91 -6.71 -5.77 -0.43
C THR A 91 -7.25 -6.37 0.88
N SER A 92 -6.36 -6.91 1.70
CA SER A 92 -6.70 -7.63 2.93
C SER A 92 -6.24 -6.91 4.22
N ALA A 93 -5.53 -5.79 4.08
CA ALA A 93 -4.90 -5.08 5.19
C ALA A 93 -5.84 -4.14 5.94
N THR A 94 -6.79 -3.53 5.25
CA THR A 94 -7.52 -2.38 5.78
C THR A 94 -8.96 -2.36 5.28
N PRO A 95 -9.95 -1.90 6.08
CA PRO A 95 -11.30 -1.67 5.58
C PRO A 95 -11.37 -0.56 4.53
N LEU A 96 -10.27 0.18 4.30
CA LEU A 96 -10.14 1.17 3.23
C LEU A 96 -9.48 0.57 1.97
N ALA A 97 -9.47 -0.75 1.81
CA ALA A 97 -8.66 -1.44 0.82
C ALA A 97 -8.87 -0.96 -0.63
N ILE A 98 -10.11 -0.64 -1.02
CA ILE A 98 -10.39 -0.07 -2.34
C ILE A 98 -9.71 1.29 -2.51
N ARG A 99 -9.85 2.18 -1.52
CA ARG A 99 -9.17 3.49 -1.53
C ARG A 99 -7.66 3.35 -1.52
N ALA A 100 -7.13 2.38 -0.78
CA ALA A 100 -5.71 2.07 -0.73
C ALA A 100 -5.18 1.62 -2.11
N LEU A 101 -5.87 0.68 -2.76
CA LEU A 101 -5.51 0.24 -4.12
C LEU A 101 -5.58 1.39 -5.14
N THR A 102 -6.68 2.16 -5.14
CA THR A 102 -6.82 3.30 -6.05
C THR A 102 -5.70 4.31 -5.84
N LEU A 103 -5.32 4.60 -4.59
CA LEU A 103 -4.21 5.49 -4.28
C LEU A 103 -2.88 4.92 -4.78
N LEU A 104 -2.58 3.64 -4.49
CA LEU A 104 -1.36 2.98 -4.93
C LEU A 104 -1.22 3.03 -6.45
N PHE A 105 -2.27 2.64 -7.19
CA PHE A 105 -2.23 2.62 -8.65
C PHE A 105 -2.08 4.02 -9.25
N ARG A 106 -2.75 5.03 -8.68
CA ARG A 106 -2.56 6.43 -9.09
C ARG A 106 -1.14 6.93 -8.84
N LYS A 107 -0.53 6.56 -7.70
CA LYS A 107 0.85 6.92 -7.37
C LYS A 107 1.87 6.28 -8.31
N GLN A 108 1.60 5.05 -8.76
CA GLN A 108 2.43 4.36 -9.74
C GLN A 108 2.29 4.96 -11.14
N GLY A 109 1.08 5.39 -11.52
CA GLY A 109 0.80 6.00 -12.82
C GLY A 109 1.28 5.10 -13.96
N ILE A 110 2.08 5.66 -14.87
CA ILE A 110 2.59 4.93 -16.05
C ILE A 110 3.54 3.76 -15.71
N LYS A 111 4.12 3.73 -14.50
CA LYS A 111 5.05 2.67 -14.07
C LYS A 111 4.31 1.40 -13.67
N LEU A 112 3.01 1.49 -13.41
CA LEU A 112 2.22 0.35 -12.97
C LEU A 112 2.16 -0.72 -14.06
N ARG A 113 2.69 -1.90 -13.76
CA ARG A 113 2.51 -3.09 -14.60
C ARG A 113 1.38 -3.92 -14.00
N VAL A 114 0.27 -3.98 -14.70
CA VAL A 114 -0.91 -4.72 -14.26
C VAL A 114 -0.90 -6.11 -14.89
N THR A 115 -1.05 -7.14 -14.07
CA THR A 115 -1.19 -8.54 -14.52
C THR A 115 -2.63 -9.00 -14.41
N GLU A 116 -2.97 -10.08 -15.11
CA GLU A 116 -4.29 -10.71 -15.02
C GLU A 116 -4.60 -11.22 -13.60
N GLU A 117 -3.59 -11.71 -12.87
CA GLU A 117 -3.73 -12.12 -11.47
C GLU A 117 -4.12 -10.94 -10.58
N MET A 118 -3.50 -9.78 -10.73
CA MET A 118 -3.90 -8.59 -9.98
C MET A 118 -5.38 -8.26 -10.19
N VAL A 119 -5.86 -8.31 -11.43
CA VAL A 119 -7.28 -8.07 -11.77
C VAL A 119 -8.17 -9.10 -11.08
N ARG A 120 -7.79 -10.38 -11.12
CA ARG A 120 -8.55 -11.45 -10.49
C ARG A 120 -8.58 -11.33 -8.96
N ILE A 121 -7.47 -10.93 -8.32
CA ILE A 121 -7.43 -10.64 -6.88
C ILE A 121 -8.44 -9.55 -6.53
N VAL A 122 -8.46 -8.45 -7.29
CA VAL A 122 -9.36 -7.31 -7.03
C VAL A 122 -10.82 -7.72 -7.22
N LYS A 123 -11.16 -8.37 -8.33
CA LYS A 123 -12.52 -8.86 -8.62
C LYS A 123 -13.00 -9.91 -7.61
N GLY A 124 -12.11 -10.81 -7.17
CA GLY A 124 -12.44 -11.82 -6.17
C GLY A 124 -12.67 -11.25 -4.77
N LYS A 125 -12.25 -10.01 -4.51
CA LYS A 125 -12.36 -9.37 -3.19
C LYS A 125 -13.51 -8.37 -3.08
N PHE A 126 -13.85 -7.68 -4.16
CA PHE A 126 -14.81 -6.57 -4.14
C PHE A 126 -15.90 -6.78 -5.20
N PRO A 127 -17.16 -6.39 -4.91
CA PRO A 127 -18.23 -6.42 -5.90
C PRO A 127 -17.88 -5.57 -7.13
N GLU A 128 -18.23 -6.05 -8.31
CA GLU A 128 -17.87 -5.42 -9.59
C GLU A 128 -18.35 -3.97 -9.68
N GLU A 129 -19.52 -3.67 -9.12
CA GLU A 129 -20.11 -2.32 -9.08
C GLU A 129 -19.21 -1.34 -8.32
N VAL A 130 -18.66 -1.77 -7.17
CA VAL A 130 -17.82 -0.90 -6.35
C VAL A 130 -16.49 -0.64 -7.06
N VAL A 131 -15.91 -1.67 -7.68
CA VAL A 131 -14.63 -1.55 -8.39
C VAL A 131 -14.77 -0.66 -9.64
N HIS A 132 -15.89 -0.74 -10.35
CA HIS A 132 -16.19 0.15 -11.47
C HIS A 132 -16.46 1.59 -11.04
N GLN A 133 -17.24 1.81 -9.97
CA GLN A 133 -17.52 3.16 -9.47
C GLN A 133 -16.25 3.95 -9.11
N VAL A 134 -15.19 3.26 -8.67
CA VAL A 134 -13.90 3.89 -8.35
C VAL A 134 -12.89 3.88 -9.52
N ALA A 135 -13.33 3.58 -10.74
CA ALA A 135 -12.54 3.50 -11.97
C ALA A 135 -11.31 2.55 -11.88
N LEU A 136 -11.31 1.59 -10.94
CA LEU A 136 -10.14 0.77 -10.68
C LEU A 136 -9.90 -0.23 -11.82
N LEU A 137 -10.97 -0.81 -12.39
CA LEU A 137 -10.87 -1.68 -13.56
C LEU A 137 -10.47 -0.94 -14.83
N GLU A 138 -10.84 0.34 -14.97
CA GLU A 138 -10.41 1.18 -16.10
C GLU A 138 -8.90 1.40 -16.05
N ILE A 139 -8.39 1.84 -14.89
CA ILE A 139 -6.94 1.97 -14.65
C ILE A 139 -6.21 0.66 -14.97
N MET A 140 -6.77 -0.48 -14.57
CA MET A 140 -6.15 -1.78 -14.80
C MET A 140 -6.15 -2.19 -16.27
N LYS A 141 -7.27 -2.01 -16.99
CA LYS A 141 -7.41 -2.35 -18.41
C LYS A 141 -6.48 -1.52 -19.29
N ASP A 142 -6.44 -0.21 -19.07
CA ASP A 142 -5.60 0.71 -19.85
C ASP A 142 -4.11 0.36 -19.74
N ASN A 143 -3.67 -0.02 -18.53
CA ASN A 143 -2.29 -0.44 -18.31
C ASN A 143 -1.99 -1.80 -18.97
N ILE A 144 -2.91 -2.78 -18.92
CA ILE A 144 -2.71 -4.07 -19.60
C ILE A 144 -2.52 -3.86 -21.11
N GLN A 145 -3.44 -3.12 -21.76
CA GLN A 145 -3.40 -2.89 -23.21
C GLN A 145 -2.12 -2.17 -23.66
N LYS A 146 -1.63 -1.24 -22.85
CA LYS A 146 -0.39 -0.50 -23.13
C LYS A 146 0.84 -1.40 -23.18
N TYR A 147 0.89 -2.48 -22.39
CA TYR A 147 2.01 -3.42 -22.39
C TYR A 147 1.80 -4.59 -23.35
N SER A 148 0.56 -4.90 -23.75
CA SER A 148 0.26 -5.92 -24.77
C SER A 148 0.52 -5.45 -26.20
N SER A 149 0.53 -4.15 -26.47
CA SER A 149 0.72 -3.56 -27.82
C SER A 149 2.18 -3.25 -28.19
N GLY A 150 3.14 -3.49 -27.29
CA GLY A 150 4.57 -3.24 -27.51
C GLY A 150 5.38 -4.39 -28.14
N SER A 151 4.72 -5.45 -28.62
CA SER A 151 5.37 -6.58 -29.31
C SER A 151 4.95 -6.59 -30.78
N THR A 152 5.56 -5.72 -31.59
CA THR A 152 5.61 -5.85 -33.05
C THR A 152 6.98 -5.42 -33.54
#